data_AF-A0A7X6DN27-F1
#
_entry.id   AF-A0A7X6DN27-F1
#
_cell.length_a   1.000
_cell.length_b   1.000
_cell.length_c   1.000
_cell.angle_alpha   90.00
_cell.angle_beta   90.00
_cell.angle_gamma   90.00
#
_symmetry.space_group_name_H-M   'P 1'
#
loop_
_entity.id
_entity.type
_entity.pdbx_description
1 polymer ?
#
loop_
_entity_poly.entity_id
_entity_poly.type
_entity_poly.pdbx_seq_one_letter_code
_entity_poly.pdbx_strand_id
1 'polypeptide(L)'
;MKRNTLLWVSLCFIGIGLIGIAATGIGNQGRVWRMGGPMMGGMMDQRLMNEMMRKMMGGILPAGVTLQDLPDPASPGAKLLSTYCAQCHNLPSPRMHTEEDWPRIAERMLARDRMMASMPGMMQVRSPTAEEGEVLVDYLKAHAMKGLPPGLVPEPDSPGAVLFQQTCGQCHTLPDPRQHTAPEWPGIVERMQSNMQVMGKRVITEREKVEITGYLSKHAG
;
A
#
# COMPACT_ATOMS: atom_id res chain seq x y z
N MET A 1 -45.01 37.28 0.36
CA MET A 1 -45.30 38.73 0.47
C MET A 1 -44.67 39.22 1.77
N LYS A 2 -43.87 40.29 1.86
CA LYS A 2 -43.47 41.35 0.91
C LYS A 2 -41.94 41.58 0.99
N ARG A 3 -41.34 42.15 -0.06
CA ARG A 3 -40.00 42.79 -0.03
C ARG A 3 -40.05 44.07 0.82
N ASN A 4 -38.91 44.51 1.37
CA ASN A 4 -38.49 45.90 1.19
C ASN A 4 -36.99 46.11 1.43
N THR A 5 -36.34 46.66 0.40
CA THR A 5 -35.05 47.36 0.45
C THR A 5 -35.22 48.76 1.05
N LEU A 6 -34.18 49.29 1.73
CA LEU A 6 -33.62 50.60 1.33
C LEU A 6 -32.21 50.82 1.93
N LEU A 7 -31.35 51.45 1.13
CA LEU A 7 -30.05 51.98 1.53
C LEU A 7 -30.23 53.34 2.22
N TRP A 8 -29.30 53.71 3.10
CA TRP A 8 -28.97 55.11 3.36
C TRP A 8 -27.46 55.28 3.47
N VAL A 9 -26.94 56.24 2.70
CA VAL A 9 -25.55 56.71 2.71
C VAL A 9 -25.54 58.09 3.33
N SER A 10 -24.55 58.42 4.16
CA SER A 10 -24.02 59.79 4.26
C SER A 10 -22.63 59.83 4.91
N LEU A 11 -21.86 60.83 4.50
CA LEU A 11 -20.42 61.02 4.71
C LEU A 11 -20.11 62.24 5.62
N CYS A 12 -18.81 62.49 5.81
CA CYS A 12 -18.18 63.72 6.35
C CYS A 12 -18.11 63.82 7.89
N PHE A 13 -17.10 64.42 8.54
CA PHE A 13 -15.91 65.19 8.11
C PHE A 13 -14.65 64.70 8.87
N ILE A 14 -13.48 64.52 8.23
CA ILE A 14 -12.34 65.47 8.15
C ILE A 14 -11.94 66.14 9.49
N GLY A 15 -10.71 65.89 9.95
CA GLY A 15 -10.00 66.63 11.00
C GLY A 15 -8.48 66.37 10.94
N ILE A 16 -7.69 67.42 10.74
CA ILE A 16 -6.23 67.37 10.47
C ILE A 16 -5.43 67.55 11.78
N GLY A 17 -4.26 66.92 11.90
CA GLY A 17 -3.35 67.15 13.03
C GLY A 17 -1.93 66.58 12.85
N LEU A 18 -1.06 67.32 12.16
CA LEU A 18 0.38 67.02 12.05
C LEU A 18 1.16 67.64 13.21
N ILE A 19 1.93 66.85 13.97
CA ILE A 19 3.17 67.29 14.63
C ILE A 19 4.20 66.15 14.55
N GLY A 20 5.39 66.44 14.04
CA GLY A 20 6.53 65.54 14.07
C GLY A 20 7.69 66.13 14.87
N ILE A 21 8.54 65.28 15.43
CA ILE A 21 9.86 65.62 15.99
C ILE A 21 10.85 64.55 15.50
N ALA A 22 12.07 64.95 15.14
CA ALA A 22 13.08 64.08 14.51
C ALA A 22 14.44 64.13 15.24
N ALA A 23 15.19 63.01 15.17
CA ALA A 23 16.61 62.82 15.53
C ALA A 23 17.00 63.05 17.03
N THR A 24 17.98 62.38 17.67
CA THR A 24 19.06 61.39 17.36
C THR A 24 19.08 60.29 18.47
N GLY A 25 19.92 59.24 18.52
CA GLY A 25 20.86 58.62 17.55
C GLY A 25 22.04 57.86 18.21
N ILE A 26 22.43 56.70 17.65
CA ILE A 26 23.66 55.88 17.91
C ILE A 26 23.75 55.09 19.25
N GLY A 27 24.06 53.77 19.16
CA GLY A 27 24.47 52.92 20.29
C GLY A 27 23.72 51.56 20.41
N ASN A 28 23.85 50.64 19.46
CA ASN A 28 24.86 49.56 19.37
C ASN A 28 24.59 48.30 20.25
N GLN A 29 24.62 47.13 19.60
CA GLN A 29 24.52 45.75 20.11
C GLN A 29 23.17 45.34 20.77
N GLY A 30 22.41 44.35 20.29
CA GLY A 30 22.73 43.31 19.33
C GLY A 30 22.69 41.91 19.95
N ARG A 31 21.51 41.49 20.43
CA ARG A 31 21.28 40.07 20.79
C ARG A 31 19.82 39.66 20.56
N VAL A 32 19.38 39.74 19.30
CA VAL A 32 18.15 39.07 18.87
C VAL A 32 18.45 37.57 18.84
N TRP A 33 17.82 36.79 19.72
CA TRP A 33 17.85 35.33 19.63
C TRP A 33 17.04 34.90 18.40
N ARG A 34 17.72 34.85 17.25
CA ARG A 34 17.17 34.34 15.99
C ARG A 34 17.10 32.81 16.03
N MET A 35 16.23 32.28 16.89
CA MET A 35 15.80 30.87 16.85
C MET A 35 14.91 30.68 15.62
N GLY A 36 15.58 30.56 14.48
CA GLY A 36 15.01 30.58 13.14
C GLY A 36 16.12 30.46 12.10
N GLY A 37 17.06 29.55 12.34
CA GLY A 37 17.92 29.05 11.28
C GLY A 37 17.05 28.24 10.30
N PRO A 38 17.33 28.27 8.98
CA PRO A 38 16.67 27.35 8.07
C PRO A 38 16.98 25.93 8.55
N MET A 39 15.94 25.11 8.73
CA MET A 39 16.18 23.67 8.80
C MET A 39 16.78 23.30 7.45
N MET A 40 18.08 23.00 7.46
CA MET A 40 18.81 22.46 6.31
C MET A 40 18.37 21.01 6.11
N GLY A 41 17.09 20.84 5.77
CA GLY A 41 16.53 19.61 5.28
C GLY A 41 17.14 19.33 3.93
N GLY A 42 18.32 18.69 3.93
CA GLY A 42 18.85 18.05 2.76
C GLY A 42 17.77 17.11 2.25
N MET A 43 17.17 17.44 1.11
CA MET A 43 16.21 16.56 0.45
C MET A 43 16.96 15.27 0.11
N MET A 44 16.81 14.24 0.94
CA MET A 44 17.27 12.91 0.59
C MET A 44 16.61 12.53 -0.73
N ASP A 45 17.41 12.03 -1.67
CA ASP A 45 16.92 11.65 -2.98
C ASP A 45 15.73 10.69 -2.84
N GLN A 46 14.68 10.93 -3.61
CA GLN A 46 13.41 10.20 -3.47
C GLN A 46 13.58 8.70 -3.72
N ARG A 47 14.55 8.31 -4.56
CA ARG A 47 14.84 6.89 -4.83
C ARG A 47 15.48 6.25 -3.61
N LEU A 48 16.41 6.95 -2.94
CA LEU A 48 16.98 6.50 -1.66
C LEU A 48 15.91 6.37 -0.57
N MET A 49 14.97 7.31 -0.48
CA MET A 49 13.85 7.23 0.47
C MET A 49 12.91 6.05 0.18
N ASN A 50 12.55 5.84 -1.09
CA ASN A 50 11.72 4.70 -1.50
C ASN A 50 12.44 3.36 -1.26
N GLU A 51 13.75 3.28 -1.53
CA GLU A 51 14.57 2.10 -1.24
C GLU A 51 14.66 1.82 0.27
N MET A 52 14.89 2.86 1.08
CA MET A 52 14.88 2.75 2.55
C MET A 52 13.53 2.25 3.06
N MET A 53 12.41 2.76 2.55
CA MET A 53 11.08 2.28 2.93
C MET A 53 10.83 0.85 2.49
N ARG A 54 11.18 0.48 1.26
CA ARG A 54 11.08 -0.91 0.77
C ARG A 54 11.90 -1.88 1.62
N LYS A 55 13.06 -1.43 2.13
CA LYS A 55 13.92 -2.21 3.04
C LYS A 55 13.32 -2.30 4.46
N MET A 56 12.79 -1.20 5.00
CA MET A 56 12.16 -1.15 6.32
C MET A 56 10.84 -1.94 6.40
N MET A 57 10.05 -1.89 5.33
CA MET A 57 8.81 -2.66 5.17
C MET A 57 9.07 -4.09 4.62
N GLY A 58 10.33 -4.41 4.29
CA GLY A 58 10.74 -5.74 3.88
C GLY A 58 10.54 -6.74 5.03
N GLY A 59 9.90 -7.88 4.75
CA GLY A 59 9.50 -8.85 5.77
C GLY A 59 8.11 -8.62 6.37
N ILE A 60 7.41 -7.52 6.04
CA ILE A 60 5.96 -7.41 6.33
C ILE A 60 5.12 -8.15 5.28
N LEU A 61 5.64 -8.23 4.06
CA LEU A 61 5.04 -8.88 2.90
C LEU A 61 6.02 -9.92 2.31
N PRO A 62 5.52 -10.91 1.56
CA PRO A 62 6.36 -11.89 0.86
C PRO A 62 7.27 -11.23 -0.19
N ALA A 63 8.16 -12.04 -0.78
CA ALA A 63 8.89 -11.62 -1.98
C ALA A 63 7.89 -11.18 -3.07
N GLY A 64 8.10 -9.98 -3.61
CA GLY A 64 7.27 -9.44 -4.68
C GLY A 64 7.74 -9.87 -6.06
N VAL A 65 6.98 -9.45 -7.06
CA VAL A 65 7.23 -9.74 -8.49
C VAL A 65 7.84 -8.52 -9.20
N THR A 66 8.23 -8.67 -10.46
CA THR A 66 8.51 -7.54 -11.36
C THR A 66 7.29 -7.22 -12.22
N LEU A 67 7.31 -6.07 -12.93
CA LEU A 67 6.27 -5.74 -13.92
C LEU A 67 6.20 -6.81 -15.02
N GLN A 68 7.32 -7.43 -15.38
CA GLN A 68 7.39 -8.43 -16.45
C GLN A 68 6.76 -9.78 -16.05
N ASP A 69 6.68 -10.07 -14.75
CA ASP A 69 6.04 -11.29 -14.21
C ASP A 69 4.51 -11.13 -14.03
N LEU A 70 3.98 -9.92 -14.25
CA LEU A 70 2.55 -9.64 -14.16
C LEU A 70 1.79 -10.18 -15.39
N PRO A 71 0.57 -10.72 -15.22
CA PRO A 71 -0.35 -11.00 -16.32
C PRO A 71 -0.63 -9.73 -17.14
N ASP A 72 -0.62 -9.83 -18.47
CA ASP A 72 -0.70 -8.67 -19.39
C ASP A 72 0.10 -7.44 -18.89
N PRO A 73 1.45 -7.53 -18.91
CA PRO A 73 2.32 -6.48 -18.35
C PRO A 73 2.29 -5.17 -19.17
N ALA A 74 1.67 -5.20 -20.36
CA ALA A 74 1.46 -4.03 -21.19
C ALA A 74 0.15 -3.29 -20.86
N SER A 75 -0.78 -3.90 -20.13
CA SER A 75 -2.06 -3.31 -19.74
C SER A 75 -1.90 -2.03 -18.91
N PRO A 76 -2.92 -1.14 -18.92
CA PRO A 76 -3.00 -0.02 -17.97
C PRO A 76 -2.92 -0.51 -16.52
N GLY A 77 -3.67 -1.55 -16.16
CA GLY A 77 -3.71 -2.08 -14.80
C GLY A 77 -2.36 -2.57 -14.26
N ALA A 78 -1.61 -3.36 -15.03
CA ALA A 78 -0.27 -3.82 -14.65
C ALA A 78 0.70 -2.64 -14.45
N LYS A 79 0.64 -1.64 -15.33
CA LYS A 79 1.45 -0.41 -15.23
C LYS A 79 1.09 0.42 -14.00
N LEU A 80 -0.20 0.59 -13.70
CA LEU A 80 -0.68 1.29 -12.50
C LEU A 80 -0.24 0.55 -11.22
N LEU A 81 -0.36 -0.78 -11.19
CA LEU A 81 0.06 -1.63 -10.07
C LEU A 81 1.56 -1.47 -9.78
N SER A 82 2.40 -1.51 -10.83
CA SER A 82 3.84 -1.26 -10.69
C SER A 82 4.18 0.21 -10.38
N THR A 83 3.32 1.16 -10.73
CA THR A 83 3.53 2.60 -10.53
C THR A 83 3.26 3.03 -9.09
N TYR A 84 2.20 2.49 -8.49
CA TYR A 84 1.73 2.89 -7.16
C TYR A 84 2.14 1.92 -6.05
N CYS A 85 1.87 0.62 -6.20
CA CYS A 85 2.06 -0.35 -5.12
C CYS A 85 3.53 -0.78 -4.89
N ALA A 86 4.44 -0.44 -5.81
CA ALA A 86 5.89 -0.67 -5.64
C ALA A 86 6.63 0.51 -4.97
N GLN A 87 5.93 1.59 -4.59
CA GLN A 87 6.56 2.78 -4.00
C GLN A 87 7.09 2.52 -2.57
N CYS A 88 6.37 1.73 -1.77
CA CYS A 88 6.66 1.53 -0.34
C CYS A 88 7.14 0.12 0.03
N HIS A 89 6.82 -0.90 -0.77
CA HIS A 89 7.24 -2.29 -0.57
C HIS A 89 7.46 -2.99 -1.91
N ASN A 90 7.79 -4.28 -1.92
CA ASN A 90 7.91 -5.04 -3.16
C ASN A 90 6.54 -5.16 -3.86
N LEU A 91 6.54 -5.19 -5.19
CA LEU A 91 5.33 -5.20 -6.02
C LEU A 91 4.48 -6.47 -5.72
N PRO A 92 3.23 -6.33 -5.25
CA PRO A 92 2.35 -7.47 -5.00
C PRO A 92 1.97 -8.19 -6.30
N SER A 93 1.83 -9.51 -6.26
CA SER A 93 1.22 -10.27 -7.37
C SER A 93 -0.31 -10.25 -7.23
N PRO A 94 -1.08 -10.08 -8.33
CA PRO A 94 -2.53 -10.30 -8.33
C PRO A 94 -2.95 -11.68 -7.82
N ARG A 95 -2.07 -12.70 -7.94
CA ARG A 95 -2.32 -14.07 -7.49
C ARG A 95 -2.07 -14.33 -5.98
N MET A 96 -2.04 -13.28 -5.15
CA MET A 96 -1.92 -13.43 -3.68
C MET A 96 -3.27 -13.48 -2.95
N HIS A 97 -4.34 -12.96 -3.57
CA HIS A 97 -5.68 -12.86 -2.97
C HIS A 97 -6.74 -13.20 -4.03
N THR A 98 -7.96 -13.50 -3.59
CA THR A 98 -9.09 -13.81 -4.49
C THR A 98 -9.75 -12.53 -5.01
N GLU A 99 -10.66 -12.68 -5.97
CA GLU A 99 -11.41 -11.55 -6.54
C GLU A 99 -12.19 -10.79 -5.47
N GLU A 100 -12.76 -11.51 -4.50
CA GLU A 100 -13.57 -10.98 -3.40
C GLU A 100 -12.71 -10.25 -2.34
N ASP A 101 -11.49 -10.74 -2.10
CA ASP A 101 -10.54 -10.16 -1.15
C ASP A 101 -9.93 -8.83 -1.67
N TRP A 102 -9.69 -8.74 -2.99
CA TRP A 102 -8.92 -7.64 -3.59
C TRP A 102 -9.46 -6.23 -3.34
N PRO A 103 -10.76 -5.91 -3.50
CA PRO A 103 -11.29 -4.56 -3.30
C PRO A 103 -10.93 -3.98 -1.92
N ARG A 104 -11.13 -4.77 -0.85
CA ARG A 104 -10.83 -4.37 0.54
C ARG A 104 -9.33 -4.15 0.76
N ILE A 105 -8.49 -4.97 0.13
CA ILE A 105 -7.04 -4.91 0.29
C ILE A 105 -6.46 -3.72 -0.49
N ALA A 106 -6.93 -3.52 -1.72
CA ALA A 106 -6.57 -2.38 -2.55
C ALA A 106 -7.02 -1.06 -1.90
N GLU A 107 -8.27 -0.95 -1.42
CA GLU A 107 -8.77 0.24 -0.73
C GLU A 107 -7.86 0.64 0.45
N ARG A 108 -7.42 -0.33 1.26
CA ARG A 108 -6.50 -0.07 2.39
C ARG A 108 -5.15 0.51 1.93
N MET A 109 -4.63 0.09 0.78
CA MET A 109 -3.37 0.61 0.23
C MET A 109 -3.59 1.97 -0.44
N LEU A 110 -4.64 2.14 -1.23
CA LEU A 110 -5.03 3.41 -1.84
C LEU A 110 -5.29 4.50 -0.78
N ALA A 111 -5.94 4.16 0.33
CA ALA A 111 -6.11 5.07 1.46
C ALA A 111 -4.78 5.44 2.13
N ARG A 112 -3.82 4.49 2.20
CA ARG A 112 -2.45 4.78 2.67
C ARG A 112 -1.71 5.67 1.68
N ASP A 113 -1.80 5.44 0.38
CA ASP A 113 -1.15 6.27 -0.65
C ASP A 113 -1.64 7.72 -0.59
N ARG A 114 -2.96 7.93 -0.51
CA ARG A 114 -3.56 9.27 -0.31
C ARG A 114 -3.03 9.95 0.97
N MET A 115 -3.01 9.22 2.08
CA MET A 115 -2.50 9.71 3.36
C MET A 115 -1.02 10.12 3.25
N MET A 116 -0.18 9.30 2.64
CA MET A 116 1.25 9.60 2.47
C MET A 116 1.49 10.75 1.48
N ALA A 117 0.74 10.81 0.38
CA ALA A 117 0.78 11.91 -0.59
C ALA A 117 0.39 13.26 0.02
N SER A 118 -0.47 13.26 1.06
CA SER A 118 -0.90 14.47 1.78
C SER A 118 0.10 15.01 2.81
N MET A 119 1.22 14.34 3.08
CA MET A 119 2.21 14.74 4.10
C MET A 119 3.47 15.35 3.48
N PRO A 120 3.63 16.69 3.47
CA PRO A 120 4.80 17.33 2.87
C PRO A 120 6.10 16.97 3.59
N GLY A 121 7.16 16.71 2.83
CA GLY A 121 8.53 16.62 3.33
C GLY A 121 9.01 15.24 3.84
N MET A 122 8.13 14.25 3.99
CA MET A 122 8.52 12.88 4.40
C MET A 122 8.87 11.99 3.19
N MET A 123 7.99 11.95 2.18
CA MET A 123 8.20 11.28 0.88
C MET A 123 7.30 11.90 -0.19
N GLN A 124 7.71 11.85 -1.45
CA GLN A 124 6.84 12.18 -2.58
C GLN A 124 6.14 10.91 -3.11
N VAL A 125 5.27 10.34 -2.26
CA VAL A 125 4.39 9.22 -2.65
C VAL A 125 3.32 9.76 -3.59
N ARG A 126 3.12 9.11 -4.74
CA ARG A 126 2.01 9.42 -5.65
C ARG A 126 0.79 8.59 -5.26
N SER A 127 -0.38 9.19 -5.38
CA SER A 127 -1.67 8.52 -5.23
C SER A 127 -2.41 8.55 -6.57
N PRO A 128 -3.08 7.45 -6.99
CA PRO A 128 -3.89 7.44 -8.21
C PRO A 128 -5.11 8.36 -8.11
N THR A 129 -5.67 8.70 -9.29
CA THR A 129 -7.02 9.26 -9.40
C THR A 129 -8.10 8.22 -9.03
N ALA A 130 -9.38 8.62 -9.04
CA ALA A 130 -10.48 7.67 -8.81
C ALA A 130 -10.54 6.63 -9.94
N GLU A 131 -10.45 7.09 -11.18
CA GLU A 131 -10.51 6.30 -12.40
C GLU A 131 -9.30 5.34 -12.51
N GLU A 132 -8.09 5.82 -12.19
CA GLU A 132 -6.91 4.96 -12.09
C GLU A 132 -7.05 3.89 -10.98
N GLY A 133 -7.71 4.24 -9.87
CA GLY A 133 -8.01 3.32 -8.79
C GLY A 133 -8.98 2.22 -9.21
N GLU A 134 -10.02 2.53 -9.99
CA GLU A 134 -10.96 1.56 -10.56
C GLU A 134 -10.25 0.60 -11.51
N VAL A 135 -9.49 1.11 -12.48
CA VAL A 135 -8.70 0.29 -13.44
C VAL A 135 -7.70 -0.63 -12.71
N LEU A 136 -7.09 -0.15 -11.62
CA LEU A 136 -6.19 -0.95 -10.79
C LEU A 136 -6.92 -2.10 -10.08
N VAL A 137 -8.10 -1.84 -9.50
CA VAL A 137 -8.90 -2.85 -8.78
C VAL A 137 -9.45 -3.90 -9.74
N ASP A 138 -9.98 -3.49 -10.90
CA ASP A 138 -10.49 -4.44 -11.89
C ASP A 138 -9.39 -5.34 -12.46
N TYR A 139 -8.19 -4.80 -12.67
CA TYR A 139 -7.02 -5.60 -13.06
C TYR A 139 -6.61 -6.61 -11.97
N LEU A 140 -6.60 -6.20 -10.69
CA LEU A 140 -6.31 -7.12 -9.57
C LEU A 140 -7.34 -8.25 -9.48
N LYS A 141 -8.63 -7.93 -9.66
CA LYS A 141 -9.74 -8.89 -9.71
C LYS A 141 -9.61 -9.86 -10.88
N ALA A 142 -9.42 -9.36 -12.10
CA ALA A 142 -9.34 -10.18 -13.32
C ALA A 142 -8.16 -11.17 -13.32
N HIS A 143 -7.13 -10.91 -12.51
CA HIS A 143 -5.93 -11.75 -12.40
C HIS A 143 -5.75 -12.37 -11.00
N ALA A 144 -6.83 -12.43 -10.21
CA ALA A 144 -6.84 -12.96 -8.86
C ALA A 144 -6.50 -14.45 -8.76
N MET A 145 -6.16 -14.89 -7.55
CA MET A 145 -6.05 -16.31 -7.20
C MET A 145 -7.42 -16.97 -7.17
N LYS A 146 -7.51 -18.23 -7.61
CA LYS A 146 -8.71 -19.05 -7.42
C LYS A 146 -8.70 -19.64 -6.00
N GLY A 147 -9.53 -19.08 -5.13
CA GLY A 147 -9.73 -19.60 -3.78
C GLY A 147 -10.70 -20.78 -3.73
N LEU A 148 -10.56 -21.64 -2.73
CA LEU A 148 -11.62 -22.54 -2.30
C LEU A 148 -12.70 -21.75 -1.54
N PRO A 149 -13.97 -21.85 -1.92
CA PRO A 149 -15.07 -21.42 -1.07
C PRO A 149 -15.07 -22.19 0.26
N PRO A 150 -15.47 -21.56 1.38
CA PRO A 150 -15.58 -22.24 2.68
C PRO A 150 -16.41 -23.53 2.59
N GLY A 151 -15.90 -24.61 3.19
CA GLY A 151 -16.57 -25.92 3.18
C GLY A 151 -16.34 -26.77 1.92
N LEU A 152 -15.63 -26.27 0.89
CA LEU A 152 -15.30 -27.04 -0.32
C LEU A 152 -13.86 -27.60 -0.34
N VAL A 153 -13.25 -27.78 0.83
CA VAL A 153 -11.96 -28.46 0.99
C VAL A 153 -12.17 -29.98 0.76
N PRO A 154 -11.52 -30.61 -0.24
CA PRO A 154 -11.59 -32.06 -0.42
C PRO A 154 -11.11 -32.83 0.82
N GLU A 155 -11.80 -33.91 1.19
CA GLU A 155 -11.45 -34.77 2.34
C GLU A 155 -11.03 -33.95 3.59
N PRO A 156 -11.91 -33.06 4.10
CA PRO A 156 -11.52 -31.95 4.98
C PRO A 156 -10.95 -32.39 6.34
N ASP A 157 -11.31 -33.61 6.79
CA ASP A 157 -10.84 -34.23 8.03
C ASP A 157 -9.55 -35.06 7.84
N SER A 158 -9.02 -35.18 6.62
CA SER A 158 -7.76 -35.86 6.36
C SER A 158 -6.57 -35.10 6.98
N PRO A 159 -5.50 -35.78 7.45
CA PRO A 159 -4.37 -35.10 8.09
C PRO A 159 -3.75 -33.99 7.23
N GLY A 160 -3.63 -34.22 5.91
CA GLY A 160 -3.14 -33.22 4.95
C GLY A 160 -4.09 -32.03 4.77
N ALA A 161 -5.41 -32.27 4.68
CA ALA A 161 -6.40 -31.19 4.59
C ALA A 161 -6.44 -30.34 5.86
N VAL A 162 -6.34 -30.96 7.04
CA VAL A 162 -6.30 -30.26 8.33
C VAL A 162 -5.05 -29.37 8.43
N LEU A 163 -3.87 -29.92 8.11
CA LEU A 163 -2.62 -29.14 8.09
C LEU A 163 -2.65 -28.00 7.06
N PHE A 164 -3.19 -28.26 5.86
CA PHE A 164 -3.36 -27.26 4.81
C PHE A 164 -4.27 -26.10 5.27
N GLN A 165 -5.44 -26.41 5.84
CA GLN A 165 -6.37 -25.40 6.37
C GLN A 165 -5.74 -24.56 7.48
N GLN A 166 -5.14 -25.21 8.48
CA GLN A 166 -4.54 -24.55 9.65
C GLN A 166 -3.29 -23.72 9.32
N THR A 167 -2.57 -24.06 8.24
CA THR A 167 -1.32 -23.41 7.86
C THR A 167 -1.52 -22.37 6.78
N CYS A 168 -2.11 -22.75 5.64
CA CYS A 168 -2.20 -21.89 4.47
C CYS A 168 -3.30 -20.82 4.62
N GLY A 169 -4.32 -21.07 5.44
CA GLY A 169 -5.39 -20.10 5.75
C GLY A 169 -4.96 -18.94 6.67
N GLN A 170 -3.70 -18.89 7.13
CA GLN A 170 -3.22 -17.87 8.07
C GLN A 170 -3.02 -16.49 7.45
N CYS A 171 -2.88 -16.39 6.13
CA CYS A 171 -2.49 -15.17 5.42
C CYS A 171 -3.49 -14.72 4.34
N HIS A 172 -4.14 -15.67 3.67
CA HIS A 172 -5.11 -15.43 2.60
C HIS A 172 -6.09 -16.61 2.53
N THR A 173 -7.17 -16.45 1.76
CA THR A 173 -8.10 -17.54 1.41
C THR A 173 -7.34 -18.75 0.85
N LEU A 174 -7.79 -19.98 1.15
CA LEU A 174 -7.09 -21.20 0.71
C LEU A 174 -7.10 -21.33 -0.81
N PRO A 175 -5.98 -21.66 -1.48
CA PRO A 175 -5.97 -21.92 -2.92
C PRO A 175 -6.74 -23.21 -3.28
N ASP A 176 -7.48 -23.21 -4.38
CA ASP A 176 -8.01 -24.45 -4.99
C ASP A 176 -6.85 -25.36 -5.43
N PRO A 177 -6.76 -26.61 -4.93
CA PRO A 177 -5.75 -27.60 -5.35
C PRO A 177 -5.73 -27.83 -6.87
N ARG A 178 -6.87 -27.64 -7.55
CA ARG A 178 -7.03 -27.87 -9.00
C ARG A 178 -6.51 -26.73 -9.88
N GLN A 179 -6.02 -25.63 -9.28
CA GLN A 179 -5.44 -24.53 -10.07
C GLN A 179 -4.00 -24.78 -10.51
N HIS A 180 -3.38 -25.86 -10.02
CA HIS A 180 -2.05 -26.32 -10.38
C HIS A 180 -2.03 -27.84 -10.52
N THR A 181 -1.07 -28.33 -11.30
CA THR A 181 -0.83 -29.76 -11.53
C THR A 181 -0.06 -30.39 -10.36
N ALA A 182 -0.14 -31.72 -10.23
CA ALA A 182 0.52 -32.45 -9.15
C ALA A 182 2.05 -32.19 -9.05
N PRO A 183 2.82 -32.03 -10.15
CA PRO A 183 4.25 -31.71 -10.10
C PRO A 183 4.58 -30.25 -9.76
N GLU A 184 3.65 -29.30 -9.88
CA GLU A 184 3.89 -27.88 -9.55
C GLU A 184 3.78 -27.61 -8.03
N TRP A 185 2.91 -28.35 -7.35
CA TRP A 185 2.64 -28.16 -5.92
C TRP A 185 3.86 -28.17 -4.99
N PRO A 186 4.85 -29.07 -5.13
CA PRO A 186 6.07 -29.04 -4.31
C PRO A 186 6.79 -27.67 -4.31
N GLY A 187 6.98 -27.08 -5.49
CA GLY A 187 7.64 -25.77 -5.63
C GLY A 187 6.80 -24.61 -5.09
N ILE A 188 5.47 -24.73 -5.16
CA ILE A 188 4.54 -23.74 -4.59
C ILE A 188 4.59 -23.77 -3.06
N VAL A 189 4.54 -24.96 -2.45
CA VAL A 189 4.63 -25.14 -0.99
C VAL A 189 5.98 -24.66 -0.47
N GLU A 190 7.09 -24.94 -1.18
CA GLU A 190 8.42 -24.44 -0.84
C GLU A 190 8.53 -22.92 -0.90
N ARG A 191 7.95 -22.29 -1.94
CA ARG A 191 7.84 -20.82 -2.02
C ARG A 191 7.02 -20.25 -0.87
N MET A 192 5.95 -20.93 -0.45
CA MET A 192 5.16 -20.51 0.72
C MET A 192 5.94 -20.67 2.02
N GLN A 193 6.68 -21.76 2.21
CA GLN A 193 7.57 -21.97 3.36
C GLN A 193 8.61 -20.83 3.48
N SER A 194 9.23 -20.43 2.37
CA SER A 194 10.12 -19.27 2.29
C SER A 194 9.41 -17.94 2.64
N ASN A 195 8.21 -17.72 2.12
CA ASN A 195 7.40 -16.53 2.44
C ASN A 195 7.03 -16.47 3.93
N MET A 196 6.69 -17.59 4.55
CA MET A 196 6.42 -17.68 5.99
C MET A 196 7.65 -17.28 6.82
N GLN A 197 8.85 -17.69 6.40
CA GLN A 197 10.11 -17.31 7.05
C GLN A 197 10.36 -15.79 6.91
N VAL A 198 10.22 -15.24 5.71
CA VAL A 198 10.36 -13.79 5.44
C VAL A 198 9.37 -12.97 6.27
N MET A 199 8.14 -13.47 6.45
CA MET A 199 7.07 -12.81 7.21
C MET A 199 7.08 -13.09 8.73
N GLY A 200 8.11 -13.77 9.26
CA GLY A 200 8.22 -14.12 10.68
C GLY A 200 7.06 -14.99 11.21
N LYS A 201 6.44 -15.80 10.35
CA LYS A 201 5.36 -16.73 10.70
C LYS A 201 5.91 -18.08 11.15
N ARG A 202 5.05 -18.92 11.73
CA ARG A 202 5.38 -20.32 12.06
C ARG A 202 5.66 -21.10 10.79
N VAL A 203 6.94 -21.24 10.41
CA VAL A 203 7.36 -22.04 9.26
C VAL A 203 6.95 -23.51 9.46
N ILE A 204 6.46 -24.14 8.39
CA ILE A 204 6.17 -25.59 8.39
C ILE A 204 7.46 -26.42 8.47
N THR A 205 7.40 -27.51 9.22
CA THR A 205 8.42 -28.55 9.25
C THR A 205 8.44 -29.34 7.93
N GLU A 206 9.55 -30.03 7.63
CA GLU A 206 9.64 -30.88 6.44
C GLU A 206 8.58 -32.00 6.43
N ARG A 207 8.16 -32.49 7.60
CA ARG A 207 7.04 -33.45 7.69
C ARG A 207 5.73 -32.80 7.23
N GLU A 208 5.40 -31.63 7.76
CA GLU A 208 4.18 -30.90 7.34
C GLU A 208 4.23 -30.51 5.87
N LYS A 209 5.41 -30.14 5.34
CA LYS A 209 5.64 -29.88 3.91
C LYS A 209 5.29 -31.10 3.06
N VAL A 210 5.75 -32.30 3.44
CA VAL A 210 5.43 -33.55 2.73
C VAL A 210 3.92 -33.87 2.80
N GLU A 211 3.29 -33.77 3.97
CA GLU A 211 1.85 -34.05 4.14
C GLU A 211 0.97 -33.08 3.33
N ILE A 212 1.25 -31.77 3.41
CA ILE A 212 0.52 -30.74 2.66
C ILE A 212 0.74 -30.91 1.15
N THR A 213 1.98 -31.19 0.71
CA THR A 213 2.28 -31.41 -0.71
C THR A 213 1.58 -32.67 -1.23
N GLY A 214 1.62 -33.77 -0.49
CA GLY A 214 0.94 -35.02 -0.87
C GLY A 214 -0.57 -34.84 -1.02
N TYR A 215 -1.19 -34.09 -0.11
CA TYR A 215 -2.60 -33.72 -0.20
C TYR A 215 -2.91 -32.83 -1.42
N LEU A 216 -2.14 -31.75 -1.64
CA LEU A 216 -2.36 -30.85 -2.76
C LEU A 216 -2.14 -31.54 -4.11
N SER A 217 -1.08 -32.34 -4.25
CA SER A 217 -0.82 -33.15 -5.45
C SER A 217 -1.89 -34.23 -5.70
N LYS A 218 -2.49 -34.81 -4.65
CA LYS A 218 -3.60 -35.77 -4.77
C LYS A 218 -4.88 -35.14 -5.34
N HIS A 219 -5.14 -33.87 -5.01
CA HIS A 219 -6.34 -33.14 -5.44
C HIS A 219 -6.07 -32.13 -6.57
N ALA A 220 -4.93 -32.27 -7.25
CA ALA A 220 -4.50 -31.43 -8.37
C ALA A 220 -5.40 -31.53 -9.61
N GLY A 221 -5.24 -30.56 -10.52
CA GLY A 221 -5.91 -30.51 -11.82
C GLY A 221 -5.10 -31.13 -12.95
#